data_AF-A0A4U2E2S7-F1
#
_entry.id   AF-A0A4U2E2S7-F1
#
_cell.length_a   1.000
_cell.length_b   1.000
_cell.length_c   1.000
_cell.angle_alpha   90.00
_cell.angle_beta   90.00
_cell.angle_gamma   90.00
#
_symmetry.space_group_name_H-M   'P 1'
#
loop_
_entity.id
_entity.type
_entity.pdbx_description
1 polymer ?
#
loop_
_entity_poly.entity_id
_entity_poly.type
_entity_poly.pdbx_seq_one_letter_code
_entity_poly.pdbx_strand_id
1 'polypeptide(L)'
;PNPLFVEHETIITSAGVAASLDCCLHIVRRLCGSELANDLARKMVTAPSRTGGQQQYIPAPVNIKPLTETSISLVIELVEQSLNQCHSLDEVAERCAMS
;
A
#
# COMPACT_ATOMS: atom_id res chain seq x y z
N PRO A 1 15.90 -1.30 -0.69
CA PRO A 1 14.88 -0.59 -1.51
C PRO A 1 13.55 -1.36 -1.49
N ASN A 2 12.45 -0.73 -1.10
CA ASN A 2 11.13 -1.39 -1.13
C ASN A 2 10.57 -1.29 -2.56
N PRO A 3 10.29 -2.42 -3.24
CA PRO A 3 9.80 -2.40 -4.62
C PRO A 3 8.37 -1.82 -4.69
N LEU A 4 8.06 -1.07 -5.75
CA LEU A 4 6.70 -0.57 -6.01
C LEU A 4 5.75 -1.73 -6.36
N PHE A 5 6.24 -2.72 -7.08
CA PHE A 5 5.52 -3.95 -7.36
C PHE A 5 6.51 -5.11 -7.48
N VAL A 6 6.03 -6.32 -7.26
CA VAL A 6 6.77 -7.58 -7.45
C VAL A 6 6.03 -8.44 -8.45
N GLU A 7 6.78 -9.19 -9.26
CA GLU A 7 6.24 -10.07 -10.29
C GLU A 7 6.78 -11.48 -10.07
N HIS A 8 5.88 -12.46 -10.10
CA HIS A 8 6.19 -13.88 -10.08
C HIS A 8 5.37 -14.59 -11.15
N GLU A 9 6.03 -14.94 -12.27
CA GLU A 9 5.45 -15.57 -13.46
C GLU A 9 4.30 -14.78 -14.11
N THR A 10 3.07 -15.04 -13.67
CA THR A 10 1.82 -14.44 -14.17
C THR A 10 1.09 -13.63 -13.12
N ILE A 11 1.65 -13.54 -11.90
CA ILE A 11 1.08 -12.79 -10.78
C ILE A 11 1.95 -11.56 -10.53
N ILE A 12 1.34 -10.39 -10.48
CA ILE A 12 1.99 -9.14 -10.13
C ILE A 12 1.24 -8.51 -8.95
N THR A 13 1.99 -8.10 -7.92
CA THR A 13 1.47 -7.49 -6.69
C THR A 13 2.07 -6.10 -6.51
N SER A 14 1.23 -5.08 -6.36
CA SER A 14 1.66 -3.68 -6.12
C SER A 14 1.59 -3.29 -4.64
N ALA A 15 2.43 -2.34 -4.21
CA ALA A 15 2.48 -1.81 -2.85
C ALA A 15 1.34 -0.84 -2.47
N GLY A 16 0.41 -0.54 -3.39
CA GLY A 16 -0.74 0.33 -3.12
C GLY A 16 -1.25 1.08 -4.35
N VAL A 17 -2.13 2.06 -4.16
CA VAL A 17 -2.82 2.77 -5.26
C VAL A 17 -1.85 3.42 -6.24
N ALA A 18 -0.89 4.23 -5.77
CA ALA A 18 0.06 4.87 -6.69
C ALA A 18 0.93 3.84 -7.42
N ALA A 19 1.43 2.83 -6.70
CA ALA A 19 2.24 1.77 -7.28
C ALA A 19 1.45 0.86 -8.26
N SER A 20 0.11 0.84 -8.16
CA SER A 20 -0.73 0.12 -9.11
C SER A 20 -0.73 0.77 -10.50
N LEU A 21 -0.55 2.09 -10.60
CA LEU A 21 -0.42 2.79 -11.89
C LEU A 21 0.88 2.38 -12.59
N ASP A 22 1.99 2.34 -11.83
CA ASP A 22 3.28 1.86 -12.33
C ASP A 22 3.19 0.37 -12.75
N CYS A 23 2.49 -0.45 -11.97
CA CYS A 23 2.23 -1.85 -12.29
C CYS A 23 1.42 -2.02 -13.60
N CYS A 24 0.36 -1.24 -13.80
CA CYS A 24 -0.44 -1.26 -15.03
C CYS A 24 0.40 -0.89 -16.26
N LEU A 25 1.25 0.14 -16.16
CA LEU A 25 2.16 0.52 -17.23
C LEU A 25 3.19 -0.57 -17.52
N HIS A 26 3.70 -1.26 -16.49
CA HIS A 26 4.56 -2.43 -16.64
C HIS A 26 3.87 -3.56 -17.43
N ILE A 27 2.62 -3.89 -17.09
CA ILE A 27 1.83 -4.91 -17.78
C ILE A 27 1.61 -4.53 -19.25
N VAL A 28 1.19 -3.31 -19.53
CA VAL A 28 0.97 -2.82 -20.91
C VAL A 28 2.28 -2.85 -21.70
N ARG A 29 3.40 -2.48 -21.08
CA ARG A 29 4.71 -2.55 -21.72
C ARG A 29 5.11 -3.98 -22.07
N ARG A 30 4.83 -4.94 -21.18
CA ARG A 30 5.12 -6.37 -21.38
C ARG A 30 4.28 -6.98 -22.51
N LEU A 31 2.99 -6.61 -22.59
CA LEU A 31 2.04 -7.22 -23.53
C LEU A 31 1.97 -6.49 -24.89
N CYS A 32 2.18 -5.18 -24.90
CA CYS A 32 1.92 -4.33 -26.08
C CYS A 32 3.14 -3.51 -26.52
N GLY A 33 4.26 -3.64 -25.81
CA GLY A 33 5.50 -2.92 -26.13
C GLY A 33 5.58 -1.52 -25.53
N SER A 34 6.76 -0.93 -25.68
CA SER A 34 7.14 0.34 -25.05
C SER A 34 6.40 1.56 -25.61
N GLU A 35 6.05 1.55 -26.89
CA GLU A 35 5.36 2.66 -27.56
C GLU A 35 3.99 2.90 -26.95
N LEU A 36 3.14 1.86 -26.88
CA LEU A 36 1.80 1.95 -26.32
C LEU A 36 1.83 2.30 -24.82
N ALA A 37 2.78 1.73 -24.07
CA ALA A 37 2.93 2.06 -22.65
C ALA A 37 3.30 3.53 -22.44
N ASN A 38 4.19 4.10 -23.27
CA ASN A 38 4.57 5.50 -23.20
C ASN A 38 3.39 6.43 -23.58
N ASP A 39 2.59 6.05 -24.58
CA ASP A 39 1.36 6.77 -24.95
C ASP A 39 0.35 6.77 -23.81
N LEU A 40 0.17 5.62 -23.15
CA LEU A 40 -0.74 5.49 -22.02
C LEU A 40 -0.27 6.33 -20.83
N ALA A 41 1.02 6.31 -20.49
CA ALA A 41 1.58 7.13 -19.42
C ALA A 41 1.34 8.63 -19.66
N ARG A 42 1.50 9.10 -20.91
CA ARG A 42 1.17 10.50 -21.29
C ARG A 42 -0.29 10.83 -21.06
N LYS A 43 -1.21 9.93 -21.46
CA LYS A 43 -2.66 10.12 -21.25
C LYS A 43 -3.04 10.13 -19.77
N MET A 44 -2.33 9.35 -18.95
CA MET A 44 -2.53 9.29 -17.50
C MET A 44 -1.85 10.44 -16.75
N VAL A 45 -1.08 11.30 -17.44
CA VAL A 45 -0.28 12.38 -16.85
C VAL A 45 0.70 11.82 -15.79
N THR A 46 1.27 10.65 -16.05
CA THR A 46 2.27 9.99 -15.18
C THR A 46 3.62 9.89 -15.89
N ALA A 47 4.68 9.73 -15.10
CA ALA A 47 5.99 9.40 -15.66
C ALA A 47 5.93 8.02 -16.35
N PRO A 48 6.64 7.80 -17.48
CA PRO A 48 6.64 6.51 -18.19
C PRO A 48 7.26 5.35 -17.38
N SER A 49 8.08 5.67 -16.39
CA SER A 49 8.65 4.74 -15.42
C SER A 49 9.17 5.53 -14.21
N ARG A 50 8.69 5.20 -13.00
CA ARG A 50 9.36 5.56 -11.76
C ARG A 50 10.33 4.46 -11.39
N THR A 51 11.63 4.76 -11.35
CA THR A 51 12.56 3.97 -10.54
C THR A 51 12.13 4.12 -9.08
N GLY A 52 12.08 3.02 -8.33
CA GLY A 52 11.56 2.95 -6.95
C GLY A 52 12.25 3.83 -5.89
N GLY A 53 13.07 4.81 -6.29
CA GLY A 53 13.67 5.84 -5.43
C GLY A 53 12.71 6.97 -5.04
N GLN A 54 11.57 7.12 -5.72
CA GLN A 54 10.47 7.95 -5.23
C GLN A 54 9.62 7.08 -4.29
N GLN A 55 9.97 7.02 -3.01
CA GLN A 55 9.13 6.34 -2.02
C GLN A 55 7.75 7.03 -1.98
N GLN A 56 6.67 6.24 -1.92
CA GLN A 56 5.37 6.79 -1.54
C GLN A 56 5.54 7.39 -0.14
N TYR A 57 5.35 8.70 -0.01
CA TYR A 57 5.27 9.34 1.29
C TYR A 57 3.96 8.89 1.94
N ILE A 58 4.01 7.76 2.63
CA ILE A 58 3.02 7.41 3.64
C ILE A 58 3.62 8.00 4.91
N PRO A 59 3.15 9.18 5.39
CA PRO A 59 3.55 9.61 6.71
C PRO A 59 3.16 8.49 7.66
N ALA A 60 4.15 7.84 8.26
CA ALA A 60 3.89 6.93 9.37
C ALA A 60 3.02 7.72 10.36
N PRO A 61 1.90 7.17 10.85
CA PRO A 61 1.10 7.86 11.85
C PRO A 61 2.01 8.14 13.05
N VAL A 62 2.45 9.40 13.16
CA VAL A 62 3.36 9.81 14.21
C VAL A 62 2.55 9.80 15.51
N ASN A 63 2.85 8.84 16.38
CA ASN A 63 2.26 8.74 17.71
C ASN A 63 2.77 9.90 18.58
N ILE A 64 2.00 11.00 18.64
CA ILE A 64 2.32 12.18 19.45
C ILE A 64 1.75 12.06 20.88
N LYS A 65 0.95 11.02 21.19
CA LYS A 65 0.26 10.86 22.48
C LYS A 65 0.77 9.61 23.23
N PRO A 66 0.95 9.67 24.57
CA PRO A 66 1.24 8.47 25.36
C PRO A 66 0.17 7.40 25.11
N LEU A 67 0.62 6.16 24.90
CA LEU A 67 -0.25 5.00 24.73
C LEU A 67 -1.01 4.78 26.03
N THR A 68 -2.30 5.09 26.04
CA THR A 68 -3.24 4.61 27.06
C THR A 68 -3.74 3.23 26.67
N GLU A 69 -4.23 2.44 27.62
CA GLU A 69 -4.76 1.09 27.35
C GLU A 69 -5.91 1.08 26.32
N THR A 70 -6.59 2.21 26.16
CA THR A 70 -7.67 2.44 25.18
C THR A 70 -7.21 3.14 23.90
N SER A 71 -5.91 3.38 23.73
CA SER A 71 -5.38 4.05 22.54
C SER A 71 -5.55 3.16 21.32
N ILE A 72 -6.13 3.71 20.25
CA ILE A 72 -6.27 3.01 18.97
C ILE A 72 -4.92 2.46 18.46
N SER A 73 -3.82 3.17 18.73
CA SER A 73 -2.47 2.74 18.35
C SER A 73 -2.04 1.46 19.06
N LEU A 74 -2.41 1.28 20.34
CA LEU A 74 -2.12 0.06 21.09
C LEU A 74 -2.97 -1.10 20.58
N VAL A 75 -4.23 -0.84 20.24
CA VAL A 75 -5.12 -1.85 19.66
C VAL A 75 -4.62 -2.29 18.28
N ILE A 76 -4.12 -1.37 17.46
CA ILE A 76 -3.46 -1.70 16.18
C ILE A 76 -2.25 -2.61 16.42
N GLU A 77 -1.38 -2.29 17.39
CA GLU A 77 -0.21 -3.10 17.72
C GLU A 77 -0.60 -4.53 18.16
N LEU A 78 -1.65 -4.68 18.96
CA LEU A 78 -2.16 -5.99 19.39
C LEU A 78 -2.75 -6.80 18.24
N VAL A 79 -3.46 -6.15 17.31
CA VAL A 79 -3.99 -6.79 16.10
C VAL A 79 -2.85 -7.25 15.19
N GLU A 80 -1.82 -6.42 15.00
CA GLU A 80 -0.63 -6.77 14.23
C GLU A 80 0.13 -7.97 14.82
N GLN A 81 0.12 -8.14 16.15
CA GLN A 81 0.71 -9.31 16.82
C GLN A 81 -0.12 -10.61 16.66
N SER A 82 -1.39 -10.50 16.27
CA SER A 82 -2.34 -11.63 16.20
C SER A 82 -3.15 -11.64 14.90
N LEU A 83 -2.49 -11.39 13.75
CA LEU A 83 -3.14 -11.33 12.43
C LEU A 83 -3.83 -12.62 11.98
N ASN A 84 -3.53 -13.74 12.63
CA ASN A 84 -4.13 -15.05 12.38
C ASN A 84 -5.49 -15.25 13.08
N GLN A 85 -5.93 -14.30 13.91
CA GLN A 85 -7.21 -14.36 14.62
C GLN A 85 -8.26 -13.49 13.90
N CYS A 86 -9.53 -13.85 14.03
CA CYS A 86 -10.62 -13.00 13.56
C CYS A 86 -10.80 -11.84 14.54
N HIS A 87 -10.64 -10.61 14.06
CA HIS A 87 -10.92 -9.38 14.83
C HIS A 87 -12.24 -8.79 14.35
N SER A 88 -13.24 -8.69 15.23
CA SER A 88 -14.52 -8.06 14.89
C SER A 88 -14.46 -6.54 15.13
N LEU A 89 -15.29 -5.78 14.41
CA LEU A 89 -15.37 -4.32 14.60
C LEU A 89 -15.81 -3.96 16.03
N ASP A 90 -16.77 -4.70 16.59
CA ASP A 90 -17.30 -4.46 17.94
C ASP A 90 -16.23 -4.69 19.00
N GLU A 91 -15.47 -5.78 18.89
CA GLU A 91 -14.36 -6.10 19.81
C GLU A 91 -13.25 -5.04 19.77
N VAL A 92 -12.88 -4.58 18.58
CA VAL A 92 -11.86 -3.56 18.41
C VAL A 92 -12.34 -2.21 18.95
N ALA A 93 -13.62 -1.87 18.76
CA ALA A 93 -14.24 -0.64 19.28
C ALA A 93 -14.31 -0.63 20.81
N GLU A 94 -14.69 -1.75 21.43
CA GLU A 94 -14.75 -1.91 22.89
C GLU A 94 -13.35 -1.74 23.51
N ARG A 95 -12.32 -2.36 22.92
CA ARG A 95 -10.93 -2.20 23.35
C ARG A 95 -10.40 -0.76 23.23
N CYS A 96 -10.90 0.02 22.28
CA CYS A 96 -10.56 1.44 22.13
C CYS A 96 -11.42 2.37 23.01
N ALA A 97 -12.34 1.84 23.82
CA ALA A 97 -13.37 2.61 24.53
C ALA A 97 -14.15 3.58 23.61
N MET A 98 -14.43 3.13 22.38
CA MET A 98 -15.17 3.89 21.36
C MET A 98 -16.66 3.51 21.29
N SER A 99 -17.15 2.69 22.22
CA SER A 99 -18.52 2.16 22.32
C SER A 99 -19.15 2.44 23.67
#